data_AF-A0AAW5L742-F1
#
_entry.id   AF-A0AAW5L742-F1
#
_cell.length_a   1.000
_cell.length_b   1.000
_cell.length_c   1.000
_cell.angle_alpha   90.00
_cell.angle_beta   90.00
_cell.angle_gamma   90.00
#
_symmetry.space_group_name_H-M   'P 1'
#
loop_
_entity.id
_entity.type
_entity.pdbx_description
1 polymer ?
#
loop_
_entity_poly.entity_id
_entity_poly.type
_entity_poly.pdbx_seq_one_letter_code
_entity_poly.pdbx_strand_id
1 'polypeptide(L)'
;MEKYQRYAENELYVLGCLMKDNALFEELRLTAKHFIHVQHNQLFQAMMELWQEEKPVNDMSLSQLSEKRMKAFGGVGKIYECHRQAPTLHNFSFIQQKMIEFMAVEDMLFDIQEFQQKTVDRHALKDLNEFVTKVNQIQITTVQPQLSFQNQLQQRVEEHSN
;
A
#
# COMPACT_ATOMS: atom_id res chain seq x y z
N MET A 1 -2.90 15.14 12.07
CA MET A 1 -2.53 15.83 10.83
C MET A 1 -1.17 15.36 10.31
N GLU A 2 -0.14 15.32 11.15
CA GLU A 2 1.22 14.88 10.78
C GLU A 2 1.30 13.46 10.18
N LYS A 3 0.57 12.47 10.74
CA LYS A 3 0.60 11.08 10.23
C LYS A 3 0.09 10.94 8.79
N TYR A 4 -0.97 11.66 8.42
CA TYR A 4 -1.53 11.60 7.06
C TYR A 4 -0.70 12.39 6.06
N GLN A 5 -0.03 13.46 6.51
CA GLN A 5 0.94 14.18 5.68
C GLN A 5 2.13 13.27 5.34
N ARG A 6 2.71 12.58 6.33
CA ARG A 6 3.76 11.59 6.09
C ARG A 6 3.29 10.43 5.21
N TYR A 7 2.03 10.01 5.35
CA TYR A 7 1.44 9.00 4.48
C TYR A 7 1.37 9.48 3.03
N ALA A 8 0.92 10.71 2.80
CA ALA A 8 0.86 11.31 1.46
C ALA A 8 2.27 11.46 0.83
N GLU A 9 3.30 11.71 1.64
CA GLU A 9 4.70 11.69 1.17
C GLU A 9 5.15 10.28 0.76
N ASN A 10 4.76 9.24 1.51
CA ASN A 10 5.01 7.85 1.13
C ASN A 10 4.32 7.46 -0.19
N GLU A 11 3.08 7.91 -0.40
CA GLU A 11 2.36 7.72 -1.66
C GLU A 11 3.15 8.32 -2.84
N LEU A 12 3.59 9.58 -2.71
CA LEU A 12 4.40 10.26 -3.73
C LEU A 12 5.74 9.56 -3.97
N TYR A 13 6.39 9.08 -2.91
CA TYR A 13 7.63 8.31 -3.01
C TYR A 13 7.41 7.04 -3.86
N VAL A 14 6.37 6.26 -3.58
CA VAL A 14 6.08 5.03 -4.32
C VAL A 14 5.76 5.32 -5.78
N LEU A 15 4.93 6.34 -6.06
CA LEU A 15 4.63 6.76 -7.42
C LEU A 15 5.89 7.21 -8.17
N GLY A 16 6.78 7.96 -7.50
CA GLY A 16 8.07 8.34 -8.07
C GLY A 16 8.98 7.15 -8.37
N CYS A 17 9.02 6.14 -7.49
CA CYS A 17 9.76 4.91 -7.75
C CYS A 17 9.23 4.18 -8.99
N LEU A 18 7.91 4.02 -9.10
CA LEU A 18 7.26 3.34 -10.22
C LEU A 18 7.52 4.05 -11.56
N MET A 19 7.61 5.39 -11.57
CA MET A 19 7.96 6.17 -12.78
C MET A 19 9.43 6.01 -13.18
N LYS A 20 10.32 5.81 -12.22
CA LYS A 20 11.77 5.67 -12.46
C LYS A 20 12.16 4.28 -12.92
N ASP A 21 11.51 3.26 -12.37
CA ASP A 21 11.75 1.86 -12.70
C ASP A 21 10.43 1.11 -12.82
N ASN A 22 10.05 0.79 -14.06
CA ASN A 22 8.80 0.08 -14.34
C ASN A 22 8.87 -1.42 -13.97
N ALA A 23 10.05 -1.99 -13.67
CA ALA A 23 10.13 -3.36 -13.15
C ALA A 23 9.47 -3.48 -11.77
N LEU A 24 9.41 -2.38 -11.00
CA LEU A 24 8.79 -2.35 -9.68
C LEU A 24 7.28 -2.61 -9.71
N PHE A 25 6.62 -2.53 -10.87
CA PHE A 25 5.21 -2.93 -11.00
C PHE A 25 5.03 -4.45 -10.80
N GLU A 26 6.02 -5.28 -11.12
CA GLU A 26 5.95 -6.73 -10.91
C GLU A 26 6.00 -7.12 -9.43
N GLU A 27 6.69 -6.32 -8.61
CA GLU A 27 6.84 -6.53 -7.16
C GLU A 27 5.85 -5.68 -6.33
N LEU A 28 4.93 -5.00 -7.00
CA LEU A 28 3.97 -4.10 -6.38
C LEU A 28 2.86 -4.89 -5.67
N ARG A 29 2.75 -4.65 -4.36
CA ARG A 29 1.72 -5.18 -3.47
C ARG A 29 0.62 -4.15 -3.17
N LEU A 30 0.85 -2.88 -3.48
CA LEU A 30 -0.15 -1.83 -3.31
C LEU A 30 -1.21 -1.89 -4.40
N THR A 31 -2.47 -1.85 -3.98
CA THR A 31 -3.62 -1.56 -4.85
C THR A 31 -4.15 -0.15 -4.62
N ALA A 32 -5.08 0.31 -5.47
CA ALA A 32 -5.67 1.65 -5.38
C ALA A 32 -6.24 1.99 -3.99
N LYS A 33 -6.66 1.01 -3.18
CA LYS A 33 -7.17 1.27 -1.82
C LYS A 33 -6.12 1.87 -0.87
N HIS A 34 -4.83 1.71 -1.16
CA HIS A 34 -3.75 2.23 -0.33
C HIS A 34 -3.35 3.67 -0.69
N PHE A 35 -4.05 4.31 -1.61
CA PHE A 35 -3.85 5.72 -1.94
C PHE A 35 -5.05 6.52 -1.44
N ILE A 36 -4.87 7.16 -0.29
CA ILE A 36 -5.86 7.99 0.40
C ILE A 36 -6.03 9.31 -0.35
N HIS A 37 -4.93 9.90 -0.82
CA HIS A 37 -5.02 11.18 -1.52
C HIS A 37 -5.57 10.98 -2.93
N VAL A 38 -6.71 11.62 -3.22
CA VAL A 38 -7.45 11.43 -4.47
C VAL A 38 -6.57 11.62 -5.70
N GLN A 39 -5.73 12.67 -5.73
CA GLN A 39 -4.84 12.90 -6.87
C GLN A 39 -3.77 11.80 -7.03
N HIS A 40 -3.25 11.26 -5.92
CA HIS A 40 -2.24 10.20 -5.96
C HIS A 40 -2.87 8.88 -6.43
N ASN A 41 -4.10 8.62 -6.00
CA ASN A 41 -4.91 7.51 -6.48
C ASN A 41 -5.18 7.60 -7.99
N GLN A 42 -5.59 8.77 -8.48
CA GLN A 42 -5.81 9.00 -9.91
C GLN A 42 -4.52 8.81 -10.73
N LEU A 43 -3.38 9.27 -10.20
CA LEU A 43 -2.07 9.04 -10.82
C LEU A 43 -1.72 7.56 -10.86
N PHE A 44 -1.88 6.86 -9.73
CA PHE A 44 -1.66 5.43 -9.63
C PHE A 44 -2.49 4.65 -10.66
N GLN A 45 -3.79 4.96 -10.77
CA GLN A 45 -4.67 4.32 -11.74
C GLN A 45 -4.22 4.57 -13.19
N ALA A 46 -3.84 5.81 -13.52
CA ALA A 46 -3.31 6.13 -14.84
C ALA A 46 -2.00 5.37 -15.15
N MET A 47 -1.12 5.24 -14.15
CA MET A 47 0.12 4.47 -14.27
C MET A 47 -0.15 2.97 -14.47
N MET A 48 -1.09 2.40 -13.72
CA MET A 48 -1.50 1.01 -13.87
C MET A 48 -2.11 0.72 -15.23
N GLU A 49 -2.95 1.62 -15.76
CA GLU A 49 -3.52 1.47 -17.10
C GLU A 49 -2.44 1.50 -18.18
N LEU A 50 -1.50 2.45 -18.12
CA LEU A 50 -0.38 2.49 -19.05
C LEU A 50 0.46 1.20 -18.98
N TRP A 51 0.74 0.70 -17.77
CA TRP A 51 1.47 -0.54 -17.58
C TRP A 51 0.71 -1.76 -18.15
N GLN A 52 -0.61 -1.83 -17.95
CA GLN A 52 -1.47 -2.89 -18.51
C GLN A 52 -1.56 -2.84 -20.04
N GLU A 53 -1.44 -1.65 -20.63
CA GLU A 53 -1.35 -1.45 -22.09
C GLU A 53 0.06 -1.72 -22.64
N GLU A 54 0.99 -2.26 -21.84
CA GLU A 54 2.39 -2.48 -22.17
C GLU A 54 3.13 -1.19 -22.60
N LYS A 55 2.63 -0.03 -22.15
CA LYS A 55 3.25 1.27 -22.41
C LYS A 55 4.22 1.59 -21.28
N PRO A 56 5.34 2.26 -21.59
CA PRO A 56 6.25 2.73 -20.55
C PRO A 56 5.54 3.72 -19.65
N VAL A 57 5.79 3.66 -18.35
CA VAL A 57 5.23 4.60 -17.36
C VAL A 57 6.31 5.58 -16.95
N ASN A 58 6.34 6.74 -17.59
CA ASN A 58 7.32 7.79 -17.34
C ASN A 58 6.71 9.18 -17.60
N ASP A 59 7.50 10.23 -17.37
CA ASP A 59 7.03 11.61 -17.49
C ASP A 59 6.43 11.92 -18.85
N MET A 60 7.04 11.40 -19.92
CA MET A 60 6.61 11.63 -21.29
C MET A 60 5.29 10.92 -21.55
N SER A 61 5.15 9.64 -21.22
CA SER A 61 3.92 8.89 -21.46
C SER A 61 2.75 9.41 -20.61
N LEU A 62 3.02 9.82 -19.37
CA LEU A 62 2.03 10.46 -18.51
C LEU A 62 1.62 11.84 -19.07
N SER A 63 2.56 12.63 -19.59
CA SER A 63 2.25 13.94 -20.18
C SER A 63 1.40 13.86 -21.46
N GLN A 64 1.41 12.72 -22.14
CA GLN A 64 0.62 12.45 -23.34
C GLN A 64 -0.82 12.03 -23.04
N LEU A 65 -1.16 11.81 -21.77
CA LEU A 65 -2.54 11.52 -21.37
C LEU A 65 -3.46 12.70 -21.70
N SER A 66 -4.74 12.40 -21.88
CA SER A 66 -5.75 13.44 -22.14
C SER A 66 -5.70 14.56 -21.08
N GLU A 67 -6.00 15.80 -21.50
CA GLU A 67 -5.99 16.96 -20.60
C GLU A 67 -6.88 16.75 -19.37
N LYS A 68 -8.01 16.06 -19.53
CA LYS A 68 -8.91 15.70 -18.43
C LYS A 68 -8.21 14.81 -17.40
N ARG A 69 -7.48 13.78 -17.84
CA ARG A 69 -6.72 12.89 -16.94
C ARG A 69 -5.56 13.63 -16.28
N MET A 70 -4.80 14.41 -17.05
CA MET A 70 -3.72 15.25 -16.52
C MET A 70 -4.22 16.15 -15.39
N LYS A 71 -5.36 16.82 -15.56
CA LYS A 71 -5.98 17.65 -14.52
C LYS A 71 -6.41 16.83 -13.29
N ALA A 72 -6.91 15.61 -13.48
CA ALA A 72 -7.41 14.77 -12.39
C ALA A 72 -6.35 14.41 -11.34
N PHE A 73 -5.08 14.25 -11.75
CA PHE A 73 -3.98 13.95 -10.83
C PHE A 73 -3.10 15.16 -10.47
N GLY A 74 -3.47 16.38 -10.86
CA GLY A 74 -2.71 17.60 -10.50
C GLY A 74 -1.66 18.03 -11.53
N GLY A 75 -1.69 17.46 -12.73
CA GLY A 75 -0.89 17.88 -13.87
C GLY A 75 0.60 17.57 -13.75
N VAL A 76 1.40 18.25 -14.57
CA VAL A 76 2.86 18.06 -14.63
C VAL A 76 3.54 18.37 -13.30
N GLY A 77 2.98 19.30 -12.51
CA GLY A 77 3.50 19.61 -11.18
C GLY A 77 3.53 18.39 -10.26
N LYS A 78 2.51 17.53 -10.32
CA LYS A 78 2.46 16.31 -9.51
C LYS A 78 3.52 15.29 -9.91
N ILE A 79 3.79 15.16 -11.21
CA ILE A 79 4.85 14.29 -11.74
C ILE A 79 6.22 14.74 -11.17
N TYR A 80 6.48 16.04 -11.19
CA TYR A 80 7.71 16.61 -10.63
C TYR A 80 7.83 16.40 -9.12
N GLU A 81 6.72 16.53 -8.37
CA GLU A 81 6.69 16.24 -6.93
C GLU A 81 7.06 14.78 -6.63
N CYS A 82 6.58 13.82 -7.43
CA CYS A 82 6.91 12.41 -7.27
C CYS A 82 8.42 12.17 -7.43
N HIS A 83 9.05 12.77 -8.44
CA HIS A 83 10.50 12.67 -8.66
C HIS A 83 11.31 13.23 -7.50
N ARG A 84 10.88 14.38 -6.96
CA ARG A 84 11.54 15.02 -5.83
C ARG A 84 11.47 14.15 -4.58
N GLN A 85 10.34 13.49 -4.37
CA GLN A 85 10.14 12.64 -3.19
C GLN A 85 10.83 11.29 -3.28
N ALA A 86 11.12 10.78 -4.48
CA ALA A 86 11.75 9.47 -4.68
C ALA A 86 13.22 9.59 -5.15
N PRO A 87 14.16 10.18 -4.41
CA PRO A 87 15.55 10.35 -4.87
C PRO A 87 16.28 9.00 -5.06
N THR A 88 15.88 7.97 -4.29
CA THR A 88 16.42 6.61 -4.37
C THR A 88 15.29 5.60 -4.49
N LEU A 89 15.59 4.39 -4.97
CA LEU A 89 14.63 3.28 -5.04
C LEU A 89 14.77 2.30 -3.87
N HIS A 90 15.85 2.42 -3.08
CA HIS A 90 16.23 1.43 -2.06
C HIS A 90 15.16 1.18 -1.00
N ASN A 91 14.38 2.21 -0.66
CA ASN A 91 13.35 2.10 0.37
C ASN A 91 11.98 1.67 -0.18
N PHE A 92 11.85 1.32 -1.46
CA PHE A 92 10.56 0.97 -2.08
C PHE A 92 9.80 -0.11 -1.29
N SER A 93 10.42 -1.25 -1.05
CA SER A 93 9.79 -2.37 -0.33
C SER A 93 9.41 -2.01 1.10
N PHE A 94 10.25 -1.21 1.78
CA PHE A 94 10.01 -0.73 3.14
C PHE A 94 8.85 0.27 3.20
N ILE A 95 8.81 1.26 2.31
CA ILE A 95 7.76 2.28 2.28
C ILE A 95 6.42 1.65 1.87
N GLN A 96 6.40 0.77 0.88
CA GLN A 96 5.23 -0.03 0.53
C GLN A 96 4.69 -0.81 1.74
N GLN A 97 5.57 -1.46 2.50
CA GLN A 97 5.17 -2.19 3.70
C GLN A 97 4.54 -1.25 4.75
N LYS A 98 5.13 -0.07 4.97
CA LYS A 98 4.58 0.94 5.88
C LYS A 98 3.21 1.44 5.43
N MET A 99 2.99 1.56 4.12
CA MET A 99 1.69 1.97 3.58
C MET A 99 0.60 0.92 3.85
N ILE A 100 0.94 -0.37 3.70
CA ILE A 100 0.05 -1.50 3.98
C ILE A 100 -0.29 -1.54 5.48
N GLU A 101 0.73 -1.45 6.35
CA GLU A 101 0.55 -1.45 7.79
C GLU A 101 -0.38 -0.33 8.27
N PHE A 102 -0.18 0.88 7.74
CA PHE A 102 -1.01 2.02 8.09
C PHE A 102 -2.48 1.81 7.69
N MET A 103 -2.74 1.32 6.47
CA MET A 103 -4.12 1.06 6.02
C MET A 103 -4.77 -0.05 6.84
N ALA A 104 -4.04 -1.11 7.18
CA ALA A 104 -4.58 -2.18 8.02
C ALA A 104 -5.03 -1.66 9.40
N VAL A 105 -4.27 -0.71 9.98
CA VAL A 105 -4.65 -0.06 11.24
C VAL A 105 -5.87 0.85 11.05
N GLU A 106 -5.92 1.65 9.98
CA GLU A 106 -7.06 2.53 9.70
C GLU A 106 -8.35 1.75 9.43
N ASP A 107 -8.28 0.64 8.67
CA ASP A 107 -9.41 -0.26 8.42
C ASP A 107 -9.94 -0.85 9.73
N MET A 108 -9.04 -1.30 10.62
CA MET A 108 -9.43 -1.80 11.94
C MET A 108 -10.08 -0.71 12.81
N LEU A 109 -9.55 0.51 12.80
CA LEU A 109 -10.15 1.62 13.56
C LEU A 109 -11.57 1.92 13.06
N PHE A 110 -11.80 1.83 11.75
CA PHE A 110 -13.13 1.95 11.17
C PHE A 110 -14.06 0.82 11.65
N ASP A 111 -13.61 -0.43 11.59
CA ASP A 111 -14.40 -1.58 12.07
C ASP A 111 -14.73 -1.50 13.56
N ILE A 112 -13.82 -1.02 14.40
CA ILE A 112 -14.05 -0.77 15.83
C ILE A 112 -15.13 0.29 16.02
N GLN A 113 -15.06 1.40 15.28
CA GLN A 113 -16.06 2.46 15.36
C GLN A 113 -17.44 1.98 14.90
N GLU A 114 -17.50 1.20 13.82
CA GLU A 114 -18.74 0.59 13.33
C GLU A 114 -19.35 -0.34 14.38
N PHE A 115 -18.54 -1.19 15.00
CA PHE A 115 -18.96 -2.07 16.09
C PHE A 115 -19.48 -1.28 17.29
N GLN A 116 -18.77 -0.23 17.71
CA GLN A 116 -19.21 0.65 18.79
C GLN A 116 -20.57 1.28 18.49
N GLN A 117 -20.76 1.82 17.29
CA GLN A 117 -22.03 2.43 16.87
C GLN A 117 -23.19 1.43 16.88
N LYS A 118 -22.99 0.22 16.35
CA LYS A 118 -24.02 -0.84 16.33
C LYS A 118 -24.43 -1.30 17.74
N THR A 119 -23.51 -1.19 18.70
CA THR A 119 -23.73 -1.66 20.06
C THR A 119 -24.23 -0.60 21.05
N VAL A 120 -24.42 0.65 20.59
CA VAL A 120 -24.96 1.75 21.43
C VAL A 120 -26.35 1.43 21.96
N ASP A 121 -27.27 1.03 21.07
CA ASP A 121 -28.68 0.85 21.42
C ASP A 121 -29.05 -0.62 21.72
N ARG A 122 -28.21 -1.57 21.30
CA ARG A 122 -28.47 -3.01 21.44
C ARG A 122 -27.16 -3.80 21.56
N HIS A 123 -27.11 -4.70 22.54
CA HIS A 123 -26.06 -5.73 22.60
C HIS A 123 -26.54 -7.02 21.94
N ALA A 124 -25.95 -7.39 20.79
CA ALA A 124 -26.21 -8.67 20.14
C ALA A 124 -24.91 -9.44 19.90
N LEU A 125 -24.92 -10.75 20.23
CA LEU A 125 -23.78 -11.64 19.99
C LEU A 125 -23.40 -11.72 18.50
N LYS A 126 -24.35 -11.48 17.59
CA LYS A 126 -24.10 -11.43 16.16
C LYS A 126 -23.08 -10.34 15.81
N ASP A 127 -23.23 -9.14 16.36
CA ASP A 127 -22.34 -8.00 16.06
C ASP A 127 -20.92 -8.24 16.62
N LEU A 128 -20.82 -8.91 17.77
CA LEU A 128 -19.53 -9.33 18.34
C LEU A 128 -18.84 -10.38 17.46
N ASN A 129 -19.58 -11.39 16.98
CA ASN A 129 -19.04 -12.42 16.11
C ASN A 129 -18.60 -11.86 14.75
N GLU A 130 -19.34 -10.90 14.19
CA GLU A 130 -18.95 -10.18 12.97
C GLU A 130 -17.63 -9.40 13.21
N PHE A 131 -17.53 -8.67 14.32
CA PHE A 131 -16.30 -7.94 14.67
C PHE A 131 -15.10 -8.87 14.85
N VAL A 132 -15.23 -9.96 15.61
CA VAL A 132 -14.16 -10.96 15.81
C VAL A 132 -13.74 -11.59 14.48
N THR A 133 -14.69 -11.84 13.58
CA THR A 133 -14.38 -12.37 12.25
C THR A 133 -13.55 -11.38 11.43
N LYS A 134 -13.93 -10.09 11.43
CA LYS A 134 -13.15 -9.04 10.76
C LYS A 134 -11.74 -8.90 11.34
N VAL A 135 -11.60 -8.94 12.66
CA VAL A 135 -10.30 -8.92 13.34
C VAL A 135 -9.41 -10.09 12.91
N ASN A 136 -9.96 -11.30 12.86
CA ASN A 136 -9.22 -12.50 12.46
C ASN A 136 -8.87 -12.54 10.96
N GLN A 137 -9.62 -11.81 10.12
CA GLN A 137 -9.35 -11.69 8.69
C GLN A 137 -8.25 -10.69 8.35
N ILE A 138 -7.81 -9.88 9.31
CA ILE A 138 -6.58 -9.11 9.14
C ILE A 138 -5.43 -10.10 9.05
N GLN A 139 -5.09 -10.43 7.81
CA GLN A 139 -3.78 -10.92 7.46
C GLN A 139 -2.83 -9.78 7.81
N ILE A 140 -2.42 -9.71 9.08
CA ILE A 140 -1.11 -9.17 9.39
C ILE A 140 -0.23 -10.00 8.48
N THR A 141 0.34 -9.38 7.45
CA THR A 141 1.47 -9.95 6.75
C THR A 141 2.58 -9.95 7.80
N THR A 142 2.47 -10.85 8.78
CA THR A 142 3.61 -11.48 9.37
C THR A 142 4.26 -12.11 8.15
N VAL A 143 5.17 -11.35 7.56
CA VAL A 143 6.48 -11.90 7.28
C VAL A 143 6.88 -12.54 8.60
N GLN A 144 6.40 -13.78 8.85
CA GLN A 144 7.24 -14.70 9.57
C GLN A 144 8.56 -14.59 8.80
N PRO A 145 9.67 -14.25 9.46
CA PRO A 145 10.94 -14.57 8.86
C PRO A 145 10.82 -16.07 8.58
N GLN A 146 10.67 -16.45 7.31
CA GLN A 146 10.95 -17.83 6.94
C GLN A 146 12.32 -18.06 7.54
N LEU A 147 12.38 -18.94 8.55
CA LEU A 147 13.63 -19.38 9.15
C LEU A 147 14.56 -19.60 7.97
N SER A 148 15.64 -18.79 7.90
CA SER A 148 16.59 -18.93 6.81
C SER A 148 16.98 -20.41 6.73
N PHE A 149 17.34 -20.90 5.55
CA PHE A 149 17.71 -22.31 5.38
C PHE A 149 18.68 -22.82 6.47
N GLN A 150 19.55 -21.94 6.99
CA GLN A 150 20.43 -22.23 8.13
C GLN A 150 19.70 -22.51 9.44
N ASN A 151 18.65 -21.75 9.77
CA ASN A 151 17.88 -21.96 10.99
C ASN A 151 16.99 -23.23 10.89
N GLN A 152 16.50 -23.58 9.70
CA GLN A 152 15.80 -24.86 9.47
C GLN A 152 16.74 -26.07 9.62
N LEU A 153 18.00 -25.94 9.22
CA LEU A 153 19.02 -26.99 9.43
C LEU A 153 19.36 -27.16 10.91
N GLN A 154 19.54 -26.06 11.65
CA GLN A 154 19.79 -26.11 13.10
C GLN A 154 18.66 -26.82 13.86
N GLN A 155 17.41 -26.50 13.54
CA GLN A 155 16.25 -27.11 14.18
C GLN A 155 16.17 -28.62 13.92
N ARG A 156 16.49 -29.08 12.69
CA ARG A 156 16.56 -30.53 12.39
C ARG A 156 17.69 -31.23 13.11
N VAL A 157 18.84 -30.58 13.28
CA VAL A 157 19.98 -31.17 14.01
C VAL A 157 19.62 -31.34 15.50
N GLU A 158 18.90 -30.39 16.08
CA GLU A 158 18.42 -30.48 17.47
C GLU A 158 17.32 -31.53 17.65
N GLU A 159 16.40 -31.69 16.70
CA GLU A 159 15.33 -32.71 16.73
C GLU A 159 15.87 -34.14 16.59
N HIS A 160 17.00 -34.33 15.90
CA HIS A 160 17.64 -35.65 15.71
C HIS A 160 18.77 -35.97 16.70
N SER A 161 19.08 -35.05 17.63
CA SER A 161 20.13 -35.24 18.64
C SER A 161 19.61 -35.60 20.04
N ASN A 162 18.31 -35.92 20.17
CA ASN A 162 17.70 -36.50 21.38
C ASN A 162 17.21 -37.92 21.15
#